data_AF-A0A7C3M2J7-F1
#
_entry.id   AF-A0A7C3M2J7-F1
#
_cell.length_a   1.000
_cell.length_b   1.000
_cell.length_c   1.000
_cell.angle_alpha   90.00
_cell.angle_beta   90.00
_cell.angle_gamma   90.00
#
_symmetry.space_group_name_H-M   'P 1'
#
loop_
_entity.id
_entity.type
_entity.pdbx_description
1 polymer ?
#
loop_
_entity_poly.entity_id
_entity_poly.type
_entity_poly.pdbx_seq_one_letter_code
_entity_poly.pdbx_strand_id
1 'polypeptide(L)'
;MKIRMVSAVVLLLTMTNLQAETTTCDAVNTVNTSIESLNQSVANQQALVSKLSDDIGVMADRIGVMADRIVDTEKLLSDTLIVLTGNSDLGSSSSATSGVVLTKPLDGAAVSKNSAPTIELSTSSSKYLLYVSTEPTFRDGDTISLYIESNAGLNTSWKEVADFAGSSSTVYIAVKSIDANNKISSLSNGVKLTLQ
;
A
#
# COMPACT_ATOMS: atom_id res chain seq x y z
N MET A 1 -36.99 48.09 -87.55
CA MET A 1 -36.27 48.22 -86.25
C MET A 1 -36.92 47.43 -85.10
N LYS A 2 -38.27 47.36 -84.98
CA LYS A 2 -38.97 46.64 -83.89
C LYS A 2 -38.74 45.12 -83.81
N ILE A 3 -38.63 44.40 -84.93
CA ILE A 3 -38.47 42.92 -84.95
C ILE A 3 -37.12 42.49 -84.34
N ARG A 4 -36.06 43.28 -84.49
CA ARG A 4 -34.74 42.97 -83.90
C ARG A 4 -34.69 43.17 -82.38
N MET A 5 -35.57 44.01 -81.83
CA MET A 5 -35.62 44.26 -80.38
C MET A 5 -36.35 43.13 -79.64
N VAL A 6 -37.43 42.57 -80.22
CA VAL A 6 -38.17 41.45 -79.63
C VAL A 6 -37.31 40.18 -79.58
N SER A 7 -36.53 39.90 -80.64
CA SER A 7 -35.62 38.75 -80.65
C SER A 7 -34.52 38.84 -79.60
N ALA A 8 -34.02 40.03 -79.30
CA ALA A 8 -32.98 40.23 -78.28
C ALA A 8 -33.53 40.05 -76.85
N VAL A 9 -34.75 40.53 -76.59
CA VAL A 9 -35.41 40.37 -75.28
C VAL A 9 -35.75 38.91 -75.01
N VAL A 10 -36.21 38.14 -76.00
CA VAL A 10 -36.49 36.71 -75.85
C VAL A 10 -35.19 35.92 -75.59
N LEU A 11 -34.09 36.25 -76.27
CA LEU A 11 -32.80 35.60 -76.05
C LEU A 11 -32.21 35.90 -74.66
N LEU A 12 -32.44 37.12 -74.15
CA LEU A 12 -32.01 37.50 -72.81
C LEU A 12 -32.83 36.78 -71.72
N LEU A 13 -34.14 36.64 -71.93
CA LEU A 13 -35.05 35.96 -71.01
C LEU A 13 -34.80 34.44 -70.92
N THR A 14 -34.35 33.82 -72.02
CA THR A 14 -34.02 32.38 -72.02
C THR A 14 -32.66 32.10 -71.36
N MET A 15 -31.69 33.02 -71.47
CA MET A 15 -30.40 32.87 -70.78
C MET A 15 -30.48 33.04 -69.26
N THR A 16 -31.34 33.93 -68.76
CA THR A 16 -31.52 34.11 -67.31
C THR A 16 -32.23 32.93 -66.63
N ASN A 17 -33.18 32.28 -67.32
CA ASN A 17 -33.84 31.08 -66.80
C ASN A 17 -32.91 29.86 -66.79
N LEU A 18 -32.03 29.73 -67.79
CA LEU A 18 -31.05 28.64 -67.85
C LEU A 18 -29.97 28.77 -66.75
N GLN A 19 -29.54 30.00 -66.44
CA GLN A 19 -28.61 30.24 -65.32
C GLN A 19 -29.21 29.89 -63.95
N ALA A 20 -30.50 30.16 -63.73
CA ALA A 20 -31.19 29.85 -62.48
C ALA A 20 -31.32 28.33 -62.20
N GLU A 21 -31.58 27.53 -63.24
CA GLU A 21 -31.63 26.06 -63.13
C GLU A 21 -30.25 25.42 -62.92
N THR A 22 -29.18 26.01 -63.46
CA THR A 22 -27.82 25.50 -63.21
C THR A 22 -27.34 25.77 -61.78
N THR A 23 -27.67 26.93 -61.20
CA THR A 23 -27.28 27.28 -59.82
C THR A 23 -27.95 26.41 -58.76
N THR A 24 -29.17 25.91 -59.00
CA THR A 24 -29.85 25.02 -58.06
C THR A 24 -29.26 23.60 -58.09
N CYS A 25 -28.84 23.10 -59.26
CA CYS A 25 -28.18 21.79 -59.37
C CYS A 25 -26.81 21.76 -58.66
N ASP A 26 -26.01 22.83 -58.80
CA ASP A 26 -24.70 22.93 -58.13
C ASP A 26 -24.82 23.04 -56.60
N ALA A 27 -25.84 23.75 -56.12
CA ALA A 27 -26.16 23.82 -54.69
C ALA A 27 -26.56 22.45 -54.14
N VAL A 28 -27.38 21.67 -54.87
CA VAL A 28 -27.77 20.31 -54.47
C VAL A 28 -26.57 19.37 -54.45
N ASN A 29 -25.68 19.42 -55.44
CA ASN A 29 -24.46 18.62 -55.45
C ASN A 29 -23.51 18.97 -54.29
N THR A 30 -23.39 20.26 -53.96
CA THR A 30 -22.61 20.73 -52.80
C THR A 30 -23.19 20.22 -51.48
N VAL A 31 -24.52 20.19 -51.35
CA VAL A 31 -25.19 19.62 -50.18
C VAL A 31 -24.97 18.11 -50.09
N ASN A 32 -25.10 17.37 -51.19
CA ASN A 32 -24.87 15.92 -51.20
C ASN A 32 -23.44 15.55 -50.78
N THR A 33 -22.44 16.21 -51.35
CA THR A 33 -21.03 16.00 -50.97
C THR A 33 -20.76 16.35 -49.49
N SER A 34 -21.43 17.38 -48.97
CA SER A 34 -21.36 17.74 -47.55
C SER A 34 -22.01 16.68 -46.65
N ILE A 35 -23.15 16.12 -47.06
CA ILE A 35 -23.85 15.03 -46.35
C ILE A 35 -22.99 13.76 -46.33
N GLU A 36 -22.36 13.40 -47.45
CA GLU A 36 -21.45 12.25 -47.52
C GLU A 36 -20.25 12.43 -46.60
N SER A 37 -19.65 13.61 -46.59
CA SER A 37 -18.54 13.96 -45.69
C SER A 37 -18.96 13.90 -44.21
N LEU A 38 -20.17 14.39 -43.90
CA LEU A 38 -20.72 14.34 -42.55
C LEU A 38 -20.98 12.88 -42.12
N ASN A 39 -21.56 12.06 -42.99
CA ASN A 39 -21.81 10.64 -42.74
C ASN A 39 -20.50 9.90 -42.45
N GLN A 40 -19.45 10.18 -43.23
CA GLN A 40 -18.14 9.57 -42.99
C GLN A 40 -17.53 10.04 -41.66
N SER A 41 -17.68 11.32 -41.31
CA SER A 41 -17.25 11.85 -40.02
C SER A 41 -17.98 11.19 -38.85
N VAL A 42 -19.30 11.05 -38.93
CA VAL A 42 -20.12 10.39 -37.89
C VAL A 42 -19.73 8.91 -37.75
N ALA A 43 -19.53 8.20 -38.86
CA ALA A 43 -19.08 6.80 -38.82
C ALA A 43 -17.71 6.65 -38.15
N ASN A 44 -16.77 7.56 -38.44
CA ASN A 44 -15.45 7.58 -37.81
C ASN A 44 -15.53 7.89 -36.31
N GLN A 45 -16.40 8.83 -35.91
CA GLN A 45 -16.64 9.14 -34.50
C GLN A 45 -17.27 7.96 -33.76
N GLN A 46 -18.25 7.29 -34.36
CA GLN A 46 -18.85 6.08 -33.77
C GLN A 46 -17.82 4.96 -33.59
N ALA A 47 -16.96 4.74 -34.58
CA ALA A 47 -15.88 3.76 -34.48
C ALA A 47 -14.87 4.11 -33.38
N LEU A 48 -14.53 5.39 -33.23
CA LEU A 48 -13.65 5.86 -32.15
C LEU A 48 -14.29 5.66 -30.77
N VAL A 49 -15.55 6.05 -30.61
CA VAL A 49 -16.29 5.89 -29.35
C VAL A 49 -16.40 4.40 -28.98
N SER A 50 -16.64 3.52 -29.94
CA SER A 50 -16.65 2.07 -29.71
C SER A 50 -15.30 1.58 -29.19
N LYS A 51 -14.19 1.97 -29.82
CA LYS A 51 -12.84 1.59 -29.35
C LYS A 51 -12.54 2.11 -27.96
N LEU A 52 -12.88 3.37 -27.68
CA LEU A 52 -12.69 3.95 -26.36
C LEU A 52 -13.53 3.24 -25.29
N SER A 53 -14.75 2.82 -25.63
CA SER A 53 -15.60 2.02 -24.74
C SER A 53 -14.97 0.68 -24.40
N ASP A 54 -14.41 -0.01 -25.40
CA ASP A 54 -13.71 -1.29 -25.19
C ASP A 54 -12.46 -1.10 -24.31
N ASP A 55 -11.66 -0.07 -24.59
CA ASP A 55 -10.47 0.26 -23.81
C ASP A 55 -10.82 0.58 -22.34
N ILE A 56 -11.88 1.35 -22.11
CA ILE A 56 -12.39 1.65 -20.76
C ILE A 56 -12.84 0.35 -20.04
N GLY A 57 -13.48 -0.57 -20.76
CA GLY A 57 -13.87 -1.87 -20.22
C GLY A 57 -12.65 -2.67 -19.71
N VAL A 58 -11.61 -2.79 -20.53
CA VAL A 58 -10.36 -3.46 -20.14
C VAL A 58 -9.67 -2.77 -18.97
N MET A 59 -9.71 -1.43 -18.92
CA MET A 59 -9.17 -0.69 -17.78
C MET A 59 -9.98 -0.95 -16.50
N ALA A 60 -11.31 -1.02 -16.57
CA ALA A 60 -12.16 -1.31 -15.44
C ALA A 60 -11.87 -2.69 -14.83
N ASP A 61 -11.72 -3.73 -15.67
CA ASP A 61 -11.36 -5.07 -15.21
C ASP A 61 -10.00 -5.09 -14.49
N ARG A 62 -9.00 -4.37 -15.04
CA ARG A 62 -7.67 -4.25 -14.42
C ARG A 62 -7.73 -3.54 -13.08
N ILE A 63 -8.55 -2.50 -12.95
CA ILE A 63 -8.75 -1.79 -11.68
C ILE A 63 -9.41 -2.72 -10.65
N GLY A 64 -10.41 -3.52 -11.05
CA GLY A 64 -11.04 -4.51 -10.19
C GLY A 64 -10.03 -5.51 -9.62
N VAL A 65 -9.21 -6.12 -10.47
CA VAL A 65 -8.15 -7.06 -10.04
C VAL A 65 -7.13 -6.39 -9.10
N MET A 66 -6.78 -5.13 -9.36
CA MET A 66 -5.87 -4.40 -8.47
C MET A 66 -6.51 -4.05 -7.12
N ALA A 67 -7.80 -3.75 -7.10
CA ALA A 67 -8.55 -3.51 -5.86
C ALA A 67 -8.58 -4.77 -4.98
N ASP A 68 -8.85 -5.94 -5.57
CA ASP A 68 -8.81 -7.22 -4.86
C ASP A 68 -7.43 -7.48 -4.23
N ARG A 69 -6.36 -7.24 -4.99
CA ARG A 69 -4.99 -7.39 -4.49
C ARG A 69 -4.67 -6.45 -3.34
N ILE A 70 -5.18 -5.21 -3.37
CA ILE A 70 -4.99 -4.27 -2.26
C ILE A 70 -5.65 -4.80 -0.99
N VAL A 71 -6.91 -5.25 -1.09
CA VAL A 71 -7.64 -5.82 0.05
C VAL A 71 -6.91 -7.04 0.62
N ASP A 72 -6.39 -7.91 -0.23
CA ASP A 72 -5.58 -9.06 0.22
C ASP A 72 -4.31 -8.63 0.96
N THR A 73 -3.61 -7.60 0.46
CA THR A 73 -2.42 -7.07 1.14
C THR A 73 -2.76 -6.40 2.48
N GLU A 74 -3.86 -5.65 2.55
CA GLU A 74 -4.32 -5.04 3.80
C GLU A 74 -4.68 -6.09 4.85
N LYS A 75 -5.36 -7.16 4.43
CA LYS A 75 -5.68 -8.29 5.29
C LYS A 75 -4.42 -8.98 5.82
N LEU A 76 -3.46 -9.28 4.94
CA LEU A 76 -2.19 -9.91 5.34
C LEU A 76 -1.39 -9.02 6.32
N LEU A 77 -1.36 -7.71 6.07
CA LEU A 77 -0.69 -6.75 6.95
C LEU A 77 -1.41 -6.65 8.31
N SER A 78 -2.75 -6.65 8.32
CA SER A 78 -3.55 -6.68 9.55
C SER A 78 -3.28 -7.95 10.36
N ASP A 79 -3.29 -9.12 9.72
CA ASP A 79 -3.02 -10.40 10.38
C ASP A 79 -1.59 -10.42 10.96
N THR A 80 -0.62 -9.93 10.20
CA THR A 80 0.78 -9.82 10.66
C THR A 80 0.91 -8.87 11.84
N LEU A 81 0.22 -7.73 11.82
CA LEU A 81 0.23 -6.77 12.92
C LEU A 81 -0.37 -7.38 14.19
N ILE A 82 -1.48 -8.13 14.09
CA ILE A 82 -2.08 -8.83 15.23
C ILE A 82 -1.09 -9.84 15.83
N VAL A 83 -0.42 -10.63 14.99
CA VAL A 83 0.58 -11.61 15.42
C VAL A 83 1.79 -10.94 16.07
N LEU A 84 2.32 -9.87 15.46
CA LEU A 84 3.48 -9.13 15.99
C LEU A 84 3.14 -8.36 17.28
N THR A 85 1.91 -7.91 17.43
CA THR A 85 1.46 -7.22 18.65
C THR A 85 1.18 -8.20 19.78
N GLY A 86 1.05 -9.51 19.50
CA GLY A 86 0.99 -10.56 20.52
C GLY A 86 -0.12 -10.40 21.57
N ASN A 87 -1.15 -9.60 21.28
CA ASN A 87 -2.14 -9.15 22.26
C ASN A 87 -3.56 -9.23 21.65
N SER A 88 -4.13 -10.43 21.67
CA SER A 88 -5.54 -10.67 21.36
C SER A 88 -6.44 -10.17 22.50
N ASP A 89 -6.56 -8.85 22.69
CA ASP A 89 -7.71 -8.31 23.44
C ASP A 89 -8.10 -6.90 22.97
N LEU A 90 -8.69 -6.85 21.77
CA LEU A 90 -9.46 -5.68 21.32
C LEU A 90 -10.98 -5.99 21.28
N GLY A 91 -11.42 -7.02 22.01
CA GLY A 91 -12.77 -7.54 21.84
C GLY A 91 -13.49 -8.03 23.08
N SER A 92 -12.84 -8.71 24.04
CA SER A 92 -13.54 -9.31 25.20
C SER A 92 -12.57 -10.07 26.11
N SER A 93 -11.81 -9.42 26.99
CA SER A 93 -11.58 -9.91 28.37
C SER A 93 -10.88 -8.88 29.24
N SER A 94 -11.59 -8.38 30.24
CA SER A 94 -11.13 -7.52 31.34
C SER A 94 -9.89 -8.04 32.12
N SER A 95 -8.71 -7.99 31.51
CA SER A 95 -7.36 -8.02 32.10
C SER A 95 -6.29 -7.80 31.03
N ALA A 96 -6.33 -6.66 30.34
CA ALA A 96 -5.33 -6.28 29.35
C ALA A 96 -3.94 -6.15 30.00
N THR A 97 -3.11 -7.18 29.96
CA THR A 97 -1.65 -7.01 30.10
C THR A 97 -1.18 -6.30 28.83
N SER A 98 -0.72 -5.05 28.96
CA SER A 98 -0.21 -4.26 27.83
C SER A 98 0.92 -5.04 27.17
N GLY A 99 0.79 -5.43 25.91
CA GLY A 99 1.88 -6.07 25.16
C GLY A 99 3.09 -5.14 25.05
N VAL A 100 4.30 -5.67 25.23
CA VAL A 100 5.55 -4.91 25.06
C VAL A 100 6.37 -5.53 23.95
N VAL A 101 6.99 -4.70 23.11
CA VAL A 101 7.88 -5.14 22.03
C VAL A 101 9.29 -4.68 22.36
N LEU A 102 10.25 -5.58 22.24
CA LEU A 102 11.68 -5.30 22.32
C LEU A 102 12.13 -4.78 20.95
N THR A 103 12.43 -3.49 20.85
CA THR A 103 12.81 -2.81 19.60
C THR A 103 14.32 -2.74 19.42
N LYS A 104 15.08 -2.81 20.52
CA LYS A 104 16.53 -3.04 20.50
C LYS A 104 16.93 -3.97 21.64
N PRO A 105 17.98 -4.79 21.46
CA PRO A 105 18.77 -4.99 20.24
C PRO A 105 17.97 -5.62 19.07
N LEU A 106 18.49 -5.48 17.85
CA LEU A 106 17.91 -6.14 16.67
C LEU A 106 18.22 -7.65 16.70
N ASP A 107 17.35 -8.44 16.06
CA ASP A 107 17.56 -9.88 15.93
C ASP A 107 18.87 -10.19 15.20
N GLY A 108 19.67 -11.09 15.78
CA GLY A 108 21.00 -11.45 15.30
C GLY A 108 22.12 -10.47 15.66
N ALA A 109 21.85 -9.41 16.44
CA ALA A 109 22.88 -8.43 16.80
C ALA A 109 24.05 -9.08 17.57
N ALA A 110 25.27 -8.63 17.25
CA ALA A 110 26.48 -8.99 17.99
C ALA A 110 26.62 -8.09 19.22
N VAL A 111 26.80 -8.70 20.39
CA VAL A 111 26.87 -8.02 21.69
C VAL A 111 28.09 -8.51 22.44
N SER A 112 28.82 -7.60 23.10
CA SER A 112 29.99 -7.99 23.87
C SER A 112 29.59 -8.78 25.13
N LYS A 113 30.38 -9.79 25.50
CA LYS A 113 30.26 -10.45 26.81
C LYS A 113 30.54 -9.50 27.99
N ASN A 114 31.28 -8.41 27.75
CA ASN A 114 31.74 -7.50 28.80
C ASN A 114 30.90 -6.22 28.92
N SER A 115 29.95 -5.99 28.02
CA SER A 115 29.13 -4.77 28.01
C SER A 115 27.71 -5.08 27.56
N ALA A 116 26.73 -4.60 28.31
CA ALA A 116 25.34 -4.87 28.01
C ALA A 116 24.89 -4.15 26.74
N PRO A 117 23.98 -4.76 25.95
CA PRO A 117 23.34 -4.08 24.86
C PRO A 117 22.38 -3.02 25.39
N THR A 118 22.10 -1.99 24.58
CA THR A 118 21.00 -1.07 24.90
C THR A 118 19.66 -1.77 24.64
N ILE A 119 18.84 -1.82 25.68
CA ILE A 119 17.48 -2.35 25.62
C ILE A 119 16.52 -1.18 25.38
N GLU A 120 15.77 -1.22 24.30
CA GLU A 120 14.69 -0.28 24.01
C GLU A 120 13.39 -1.05 23.85
N LEU A 121 12.34 -0.55 24.50
CA LEU A 121 11.01 -1.15 24.52
C LEU A 121 10.03 -0.22 23.81
N SER A 122 8.94 -0.78 23.29
CA SER A 122 7.81 0.02 22.76
C SER A 122 7.12 0.86 23.83
N THR A 123 7.27 0.48 25.10
CA THR A 123 6.75 1.20 26.27
C THR A 123 7.79 2.12 26.87
N SER A 124 7.38 3.23 27.48
CA SER A 124 8.28 4.15 28.20
C SER A 124 8.76 3.65 29.57
N SER A 125 8.53 2.39 29.94
CA SER A 125 8.98 1.86 31.22
C SER A 125 10.49 1.67 31.25
N SER A 126 11.13 2.16 32.32
CA SER A 126 12.53 1.89 32.63
C SER A 126 12.75 0.59 33.40
N LYS A 127 11.67 -0.04 33.90
CA LYS A 127 11.70 -1.26 34.72
C LYS A 127 11.20 -2.46 33.94
N TYR A 128 11.94 -3.56 33.94
CA TYR A 128 11.56 -4.78 33.24
C TYR A 128 12.18 -6.03 33.84
N LEU A 129 11.52 -7.17 33.62
CA LEU A 129 12.10 -8.50 33.78
C LEU A 129 12.70 -8.92 32.45
N LEU A 130 14.01 -9.10 32.41
CA LEU A 130 14.74 -9.65 31.27
C LEU A 130 14.81 -11.17 31.42
N TYR A 131 14.25 -11.88 30.46
CA TYR A 131 14.40 -13.32 30.30
C TYR A 131 15.52 -13.56 29.31
N VAL A 132 16.51 -14.36 29.71
CA VAL A 132 17.60 -14.78 28.81
C VAL A 132 17.64 -16.30 28.78
N SER A 133 17.65 -16.85 27.59
CA SER A 133 17.63 -18.29 27.35
C SER A 133 18.71 -18.71 26.36
N THR A 134 19.23 -19.93 26.51
CA THR A 134 20.12 -20.55 25.50
C THR A 134 19.32 -21.19 24.37
N GLU A 135 18.03 -21.44 24.56
CA GLU A 135 17.08 -21.95 23.57
C GLU A 135 16.00 -20.92 23.19
N PRO A 136 15.48 -20.92 21.94
CA PRO A 136 14.43 -19.99 21.52
C PRO A 136 13.07 -20.21 22.21
N THR A 137 12.87 -21.37 22.84
CA THR A 137 11.59 -21.77 23.46
C THR A 137 11.43 -21.32 24.91
N PHE A 138 12.45 -20.71 25.52
CA PHE A 138 12.43 -20.23 26.91
C PHE A 138 11.92 -21.29 27.92
N ARG A 139 12.46 -22.52 27.84
CA ARG A 139 12.08 -23.62 28.73
C ARG A 139 12.70 -23.42 30.12
N ASP A 140 12.04 -24.00 31.12
CA ASP A 140 12.54 -24.04 32.49
C ASP A 140 13.87 -24.83 32.54
N GLY A 141 14.92 -24.23 33.10
CA GLY A 141 16.27 -24.80 33.16
C GLY A 141 17.26 -24.18 32.17
N ASP A 142 16.77 -23.76 31.00
CA ASP A 142 17.56 -23.09 29.96
C ASP A 142 17.31 -21.57 29.93
N THR A 143 16.60 -21.05 30.92
CA THR A 143 16.23 -19.64 31.03
C THR A 143 16.59 -19.08 32.41
N ILE A 144 17.22 -17.92 32.43
CA ILE A 144 17.35 -17.06 33.61
C ILE A 144 16.46 -15.83 33.48
N SER A 145 16.02 -15.29 34.62
CA SER A 145 15.26 -14.05 34.67
C SER A 145 15.96 -13.04 35.57
N LEU A 146 16.17 -11.83 35.05
CA LEU A 146 16.84 -10.72 35.72
C LEU A 146 15.88 -9.55 35.86
N TYR A 147 15.78 -8.97 37.05
CA TYR A 147 14.99 -7.77 37.28
C TYR A 147 15.87 -6.52 37.09
N ILE A 148 15.49 -5.67 36.15
CA ILE A 148 16.26 -4.50 35.73
C ILE A 148 15.44 -3.24 35.98
N GLU A 149 15.98 -2.30 36.74
CA GLU A 149 15.32 -1.03 37.05
C GLU A 149 15.77 0.13 36.16
N SER A 150 16.91 -0.03 35.48
CA SER A 150 17.49 0.94 34.56
C SER A 150 18.59 0.31 33.69
N ASN A 151 18.99 1.00 32.61
CA ASN A 151 20.11 0.57 31.75
C ASN A 151 21.46 0.45 32.50
N ALA A 152 21.64 1.19 33.59
CA ALA A 152 22.81 1.04 34.46
C ALA A 152 22.76 -0.31 35.21
N GLY A 153 21.58 -0.68 35.72
CA GLY A 153 21.36 -1.99 36.35
C GLY A 153 21.61 -3.16 35.39
N LEU A 154 21.24 -3.00 34.12
CA LEU A 154 21.52 -4.01 33.09
C LEU A 154 23.02 -4.28 32.95
N ASN A 155 23.87 -3.26 32.90
CA ASN A 155 25.32 -3.46 32.79
C ASN A 155 25.90 -4.25 33.96
N THR A 156 25.40 -4.01 35.18
CA THR A 156 25.81 -4.76 36.36
C THR A 156 25.37 -6.22 36.29
N SER A 157 24.12 -6.48 35.90
CA SER A 157 23.57 -7.85 35.81
C SER A 157 23.98 -8.59 34.53
N TRP A 158 24.54 -7.91 33.53
CA TRP A 158 24.93 -8.53 32.26
C TRP A 158 26.02 -9.58 32.42
N LYS A 159 26.86 -9.46 33.45
CA LYS A 159 27.83 -10.49 33.78
C LYS A 159 27.15 -11.83 34.08
N GLU A 160 26.00 -11.82 34.75
CA GLU A 160 25.24 -13.05 35.03
C GLU A 160 24.71 -13.67 33.74
N VAL A 161 24.31 -12.85 32.76
CA VAL A 161 23.93 -13.32 31.42
C VAL A 161 25.10 -13.95 30.69
N ALA A 162 26.26 -13.31 30.70
CA ALA A 162 27.46 -13.81 30.06
C ALA A 162 27.96 -15.11 30.70
N ASP A 163 27.92 -15.20 32.03
CA ASP A 163 28.28 -16.39 32.80
C ASP A 163 27.27 -17.53 32.55
N PHE A 164 25.96 -17.21 32.49
CA PHE A 164 24.90 -18.17 32.16
C PHE A 164 25.03 -18.73 30.74
N ALA A 165 25.34 -17.88 29.76
CA ALA A 165 25.59 -18.32 28.39
C ALA A 165 26.82 -19.24 28.30
N GLY A 166 27.79 -19.08 29.21
CA GLY A 166 29.00 -19.88 29.27
C GLY A 166 29.78 -19.87 27.96
N SER A 167 29.96 -21.05 27.36
CA SER A 167 30.60 -21.22 26.05
C SER A 167 29.67 -20.95 24.87
N SER A 168 28.36 -20.78 25.09
CA SER A 168 27.43 -20.45 24.02
C SER A 168 27.76 -19.06 23.45
N SER A 169 27.85 -18.99 22.13
CA SER A 169 27.93 -17.73 21.40
C SER A 169 26.55 -17.14 21.12
N THR A 170 25.47 -17.82 21.48
CA THR A 170 24.10 -17.40 21.14
C THR A 170 23.20 -17.46 22.36
N VAL A 171 22.47 -16.38 22.58
CA VAL A 171 21.41 -16.29 23.59
C VAL A 171 20.16 -15.67 22.97
N TYR A 172 19.01 -16.01 23.52
CA TYR A 172 17.72 -15.46 23.17
C TYR A 172 17.23 -14.62 24.33
N ILE A 173 16.82 -13.39 24.07
CA ILE A 173 16.30 -12.49 25.10
C ILE A 173 14.86 -12.12 24.82
N ALA A 174 14.07 -12.00 25.88
CA ALA A 174 12.71 -11.46 25.85
C ALA A 174 12.49 -10.67 27.13
N VAL A 175 11.52 -9.76 27.15
CA VAL A 175 11.27 -8.92 28.31
C VAL A 175 9.80 -8.91 28.73
N LYS A 176 9.56 -8.62 30.00
CA LYS A 176 8.27 -8.10 30.48
C LYS A 176 8.50 -6.73 31.09
N SER A 177 7.87 -5.69 30.55
CA SER A 177 7.89 -4.35 31.15
C SER A 177 7.06 -4.32 32.42
N ILE A 178 7.46 -3.46 33.36
CA ILE A 178 6.77 -3.20 34.62
C ILE A 178 6.39 -1.73 34.62
N ASP A 179 5.11 -1.40 34.62
CA ASP A 179 4.67 -0.01 34.58
C ASP A 179 4.81 0.70 35.95
N ALA A 180 4.45 1.98 36.00
CA ALA A 180 4.50 2.78 37.22
C ALA A 180 3.58 2.25 38.36
N ASN A 181 2.61 1.40 38.03
CA ASN A 181 1.68 0.77 38.97
C ASN A 181 2.11 -0.66 39.34
N ASN A 182 3.33 -1.08 38.98
CA ASN A 182 3.85 -2.44 39.14
C ASN A 182 3.05 -3.51 38.38
N LYS A 183 2.32 -3.13 37.33
CA LYS A 183 1.67 -4.09 36.45
C LYS A 183 2.68 -4.62 35.45
N ILE A 184 2.73 -5.94 35.35
CA ILE A 184 3.66 -6.66 34.47
C ILE A 184 2.97 -6.91 33.12
N SER A 185 3.68 -6.64 32.03
CA SER A 185 3.22 -6.94 30.68
C SER A 185 3.23 -8.45 30.35
N SER A 186 2.62 -8.79 29.23
CA SER A 186 2.92 -10.04 28.53
C SER A 186 4.41 -10.09 28.13
N LEU A 187 4.93 -11.30 27.86
CA LEU A 187 6.30 -11.48 27.36
C LEU A 187 6.43 -10.85 25.96
N SER A 188 7.54 -10.17 25.70
CA SER A 188 7.83 -9.59 24.39
C SER A 188 8.16 -10.64 23.33
N ASN A 189 8.38 -10.18 22.10
CA ASN A 189 9.12 -10.94 21.10
C ASN A 189 10.48 -11.40 21.64
N GLY A 190 10.89 -12.61 21.26
CA GLY A 190 12.23 -13.12 21.47
C GLY A 190 13.20 -12.57 20.44
N VAL A 191 14.38 -12.16 20.88
CA VAL A 191 15.46 -11.62 20.05
C VAL A 191 16.71 -12.47 20.26
N LYS A 192 17.27 -12.99 19.18
CA LYS A 192 18.54 -13.71 19.17
C LYS A 192 19.70 -12.71 19.23
N LEU A 193 20.67 -12.98 20.09
CA LEU A 193 21.93 -12.25 20.19
C LEU A 193 23.10 -13.18 20.00
N THR A 194 24.16 -12.63 19.40
CA THR A 194 25.45 -13.30 19.27
C THR A 194 26.44 -12.68 20.24
N LEU A 195 26.85 -13.43 21.26
CA LEU A 195 27.82 -12.97 22.25
C LEU A 195 29.26 -13.11 21.71
N GLN A 196 30.02 -12.01 21.77
CA GLN A 196 31.42 -11.93 21.32
C GLN A 196 32.35 -11.42 22.41
#